data_AF-A0A418BMA1-F1
#
_entry.id   AF-A0A418BMA1-F1
#
_cell.length_a   1.000
_cell.length_b   1.000
_cell.length_c   1.000
_cell.angle_alpha   90.00
_cell.angle_beta   90.00
_cell.angle_gamma   90.00
#
_symmetry.space_group_name_H-M   'P 1'
#
loop_
_entity.id
_entity.type
_entity.pdbx_description
1 polymer ?
#
loop_
_entity_poly.entity_id
_entity_poly.type
_entity_poly.pdbx_seq_one_letter_code
_entity_poly.pdbx_strand_id
1 'polypeptide(L)'
;MLELRRENERLKEIVQNLNPQTPGGPKMPLPTPMKTSASSSHDSVEGLQKMNQRLKEVFREQIAKYRDAVYQCTGYKVDLKYPELVLRSIYAENEGDEVKFQFNNGELELLETPFVAGLDQRNMAYLTMCNSIPAFLSGVTLALFEKQTYQAN
;
A
#
# COMPACT_ATOMS: atom_id res chain seq x y z
N MET A 1 -44.86 0.31 15.28
CA MET A 1 -43.95 1.37 15.81
C MET A 1 -43.69 1.25 17.32
N LEU A 2 -44.71 1.06 18.17
CA LEU A 2 -44.50 0.85 19.61
C LEU A 2 -43.77 -0.46 19.94
N GLU A 3 -44.10 -1.57 19.27
CA GLU A 3 -43.47 -2.86 19.52
C GLU A 3 -41.98 -2.86 19.16
N LEU A 4 -41.62 -2.20 18.07
CA LEU A 4 -40.22 -2.06 17.63
C LEU A 4 -39.38 -1.22 18.61
N ARG A 5 -40.00 -0.25 19.29
CA ARG A 5 -39.33 0.54 20.34
C ARG A 5 -39.14 -0.28 21.62
N ARG A 6 -40.15 -1.06 22.01
CA ARG A 6 -40.10 -1.93 23.19
C ARG A 6 -39.06 -3.04 23.02
N GLU A 7 -38.95 -3.63 21.83
CA GLU A 7 -37.95 -4.65 21.53
C GLU A 7 -36.53 -4.07 21.50
N ASN A 8 -36.36 -2.84 21.01
CA ASN A 8 -35.07 -2.14 21.05
C ASN A 8 -34.61 -1.81 22.48
N GLU A 9 -35.52 -1.44 23.38
CA GLU A 9 -35.17 -1.22 24.79
C GLU A 9 -34.75 -2.52 25.47
N ARG A 10 -35.47 -3.61 25.21
CA ARG A 10 -35.13 -4.94 25.73
C ARG A 10 -33.75 -5.42 25.28
N LEU A 11 -33.44 -5.25 23.99
CA LEU A 11 -32.13 -5.64 23.43
C LEU A 11 -30.98 -4.82 24.02
N LYS A 12 -31.21 -3.53 24.31
CA LYS A 12 -30.20 -2.66 24.94
C LYS A 12 -29.87 -3.09 26.37
N GLU A 13 -30.86 -3.47 27.17
CA GLU A 13 -30.63 -4.01 28.53
C GLU A 13 -29.82 -5.31 28.50
N ILE A 14 -30.09 -6.19 27.54
CA ILE A 14 -29.37 -7.47 27.41
C ILE A 14 -27.89 -7.22 27.10
N VAL A 15 -27.59 -6.30 26.18
CA VAL A 15 -26.20 -5.93 25.84
C VAL A 15 -25.50 -5.24 27.02
N GLN A 16 -26.23 -4.47 27.84
CA GLN A 16 -25.65 -3.79 29.00
C GLN A 16 -25.27 -4.75 30.13
N ASN A 17 -26.00 -5.86 30.26
CA ASN A 17 -25.76 -6.87 31.30
C ASN A 17 -24.77 -7.97 30.88
N LEU A 18 -24.40 -8.04 29.59
CA LEU A 18 -23.37 -8.94 29.09
C LEU A 18 -21.98 -8.30 29.22
N ASN A 19 -21.37 -8.42 30.40
CA ASN A 19 -19.94 -8.17 30.57
C ASN A 19 -19.15 -9.40 30.06
N PRO A 20 -18.23 -9.27 29.08
CA PRO A 20 -17.43 -10.39 28.63
C PRO A 20 -16.37 -10.73 29.68
N GLN A 21 -16.61 -11.76 30.49
CA GLN A 21 -15.54 -12.50 31.15
C GLN A 21 -14.99 -13.52 30.14
N THR A 22 -13.81 -13.27 29.60
CA THR A 22 -13.01 -14.27 28.88
C THR A 22 -11.69 -14.51 29.62
N PRO A 23 -11.40 -15.76 30.03
CA PRO A 23 -10.11 -16.14 30.60
C PRO A 23 -9.10 -16.51 29.50
N GLY A 24 -7.87 -15.98 29.61
CA GLY A 24 -6.65 -16.58 29.07
C GLY A 24 -6.33 -16.38 27.57
N GLY A 25 -5.50 -15.37 27.26
CA GLY A 25 -4.83 -15.21 25.96
C GLY A 25 -3.97 -13.92 25.91
N PRO A 26 -2.87 -13.85 25.13
CA PRO A 26 -1.86 -12.80 25.26
C PRO A 26 -2.42 -11.41 24.94
N LYS A 27 -2.17 -10.44 25.83
CA LYS A 27 -2.64 -9.06 25.74
C LYS A 27 -1.95 -8.32 24.58
N MET A 28 -2.68 -8.10 23.50
CA MET A 28 -2.43 -7.00 22.57
C MET A 28 -3.29 -5.81 23.04
N PRO A 29 -2.80 -4.55 23.12
CA PRO A 29 -3.60 -3.44 23.61
C PRO A 29 -4.69 -3.11 22.59
N LEU A 30 -5.91 -3.61 22.83
CA LEU A 30 -7.10 -3.12 22.16
C LEU A 30 -7.42 -1.73 22.75
N PRO A 31 -7.73 -0.69 21.95
CA PRO A 31 -8.10 0.60 22.49
C PRO A 31 -9.38 0.44 23.31
N THR A 32 -9.29 0.74 24.61
CA THR A 32 -10.43 0.80 25.53
C THR A 32 -11.52 1.70 24.96
N PRO A 33 -12.80 1.29 24.90
CA PRO A 33 -13.88 2.20 24.57
C PRO A 33 -14.01 3.20 25.71
N MET A 34 -13.49 4.41 25.52
CA MET A 34 -13.72 5.53 26.43
C MET A 34 -15.23 5.78 26.49
N LYS A 35 -15.82 5.51 27.66
CA LYS A 35 -17.10 6.08 28.05
C LYS A 35 -16.89 7.58 28.20
N THR A 36 -17.18 8.35 27.16
CA THR A 36 -17.41 9.79 27.27
C THR A 36 -18.75 10.11 26.67
N SER A 37 -19.72 10.30 27.56
CA SER A 37 -20.88 11.15 27.36
C SER A 37 -20.40 12.58 27.02
N ALA A 38 -20.24 12.84 25.74
CA ALA A 38 -20.17 14.18 25.18
C ALA A 38 -20.82 14.04 23.80
N SER A 39 -21.81 14.88 23.53
CA SER A 39 -22.48 15.03 22.23
C SER A 39 -21.47 14.88 21.10
N SER A 40 -21.40 13.69 20.51
CA SER A 40 -20.38 13.36 19.54
C SER A 40 -20.69 14.15 18.29
N SER A 41 -19.84 15.12 17.97
CA SER A 41 -19.84 15.85 16.69
C SER A 41 -19.70 14.91 15.47
N HIS A 42 -19.65 13.60 15.68
CA HIS A 42 -19.61 12.55 14.65
C HIS A 42 -20.94 12.35 13.91
N ASP A 43 -22.06 12.86 14.42
CA ASP A 43 -23.37 12.76 13.73
C ASP A 43 -23.63 13.94 12.76
N SER A 44 -22.78 14.98 12.76
CA SER A 44 -22.87 16.07 11.79
C SER A 44 -22.08 15.74 10.52
N VAL A 45 -22.58 16.21 9.37
CA VAL A 45 -21.89 16.10 8.07
C VAL A 45 -20.46 16.66 8.16
N GLU A 46 -20.28 17.75 8.90
CA GLU A 46 -18.97 18.38 9.11
C GLU A 46 -18.00 17.48 9.91
N GLY A 47 -18.48 16.79 10.95
CA GLY A 47 -17.66 15.85 11.71
C GLY A 47 -17.25 14.62 10.90
N LEU A 48 -18.15 14.10 10.06
CA LEU A 48 -17.83 13.02 9.12
C LEU A 48 -16.82 13.46 8.07
N GLN A 49 -16.93 14.68 7.55
CA GLN A 49 -15.96 15.26 6.60
C GLN A 49 -14.58 15.40 7.23
N LYS A 50 -14.49 15.93 8.45
CA LYS A 50 -13.23 16.08 9.17
C LYS A 50 -12.57 14.73 9.47
N MET A 51 -13.38 13.73 9.84
CA MET A 51 -12.87 12.37 10.05
C MET A 51 -12.34 11.75 8.75
N ASN A 52 -13.08 11.90 7.64
CA ASN A 52 -12.65 11.40 6.32
C ASN A 52 -11.34 12.08 5.86
N GLN A 53 -11.21 13.39 6.06
CA GLN A 53 -9.98 14.12 5.77
C GLN A 53 -8.79 13.56 6.56
N ARG A 54 -8.96 13.35 7.87
CA ARG A 54 -7.91 12.77 8.72
C ARG A 54 -7.54 11.35 8.28
N LEU A 55 -8.51 10.52 7.91
CA LEU A 55 -8.28 9.17 7.40
C LEU A 55 -7.46 9.20 6.10
N LYS A 56 -7.78 10.11 5.16
CA LYS A 56 -7.01 10.30 3.93
C LYS A 56 -5.58 10.75 4.22
N GLU A 57 -5.37 11.64 5.18
CA GLU A 57 -4.03 12.08 5.59
C GLU A 57 -3.20 10.94 6.15
N VAL A 58 -3.74 10.19 7.10
CA VAL A 58 -3.07 9.01 7.68
C VAL A 58 -2.75 7.99 6.59
N PHE A 59 -3.69 7.70 5.69
CA PHE A 59 -3.45 6.76 4.59
C PHE A 59 -2.32 7.23 3.67
N ARG A 60 -2.32 8.52 3.28
CA ARG A 60 -1.23 9.09 2.46
C ARG A 60 0.12 8.97 3.16
N GLU A 61 0.18 9.26 4.45
CA GLU A 61 1.42 9.17 5.24
C GLU A 61 1.92 7.72 5.30
N GLN A 62 1.03 6.75 5.54
CA GLN A 62 1.41 5.34 5.60
C GLN A 62 1.89 4.80 4.25
N ILE A 63 1.23 5.18 3.16
CA ILE A 63 1.68 4.82 1.81
C ILE A 63 3.03 5.47 1.47
N ALA A 64 3.27 6.71 1.92
CA ALA A 64 4.56 7.36 1.74
C ALA A 64 5.68 6.61 2.47
N LYS A 65 5.47 6.25 3.75
CA LYS A 65 6.43 5.46 4.54
C LYS A 65 6.70 4.08 3.94
N TYR A 66 5.66 3.40 3.47
CA TYR A 66 5.80 2.12 2.80
C TYR A 66 6.65 2.23 1.53
N ARG A 67 6.36 3.22 0.68
CA ARG A 67 7.13 3.45 -0.55
C ARG A 67 8.58 3.81 -0.26
N ASP A 68 8.82 4.61 0.78
CA ASP A 68 10.17 4.95 1.21
C ASP A 68 10.96 3.72 1.67
N ALA A 69 10.35 2.85 2.48
CA ALA A 69 10.97 1.59 2.90
C ALA A 69 11.28 0.68 1.70
N VAL A 70 10.33 0.51 0.76
CA VAL A 70 10.55 -0.27 -0.47
C VAL A 70 11.68 0.35 -1.31
N TYR A 71 11.71 1.67 -1.44
CA TYR A 71 12.75 2.38 -2.19
C TYR A 71 14.12 2.14 -1.59
N GLN A 72 14.27 2.29 -0.26
CA GLN A 72 15.54 2.05 0.43
C GLN A 72 16.00 0.59 0.33
N CYS A 73 15.08 -0.38 0.39
CA CYS A 73 15.44 -1.80 0.34
C CYS A 73 15.75 -2.30 -1.08
N THR A 74 15.07 -1.78 -2.10
CA THR A 74 15.11 -2.32 -3.47
C THR A 74 15.82 -1.42 -4.48
N GLY A 75 16.00 -0.14 -4.15
CA GLY A 75 16.47 0.88 -5.08
C GLY A 75 15.41 1.35 -6.09
N TYR A 76 14.16 0.89 -6.01
CA TYR A 76 13.10 1.29 -6.95
C TYR A 76 12.08 2.22 -6.32
N LYS A 77 11.91 3.40 -6.91
CA LYS A 77 10.78 4.27 -6.62
C LYS A 77 9.54 3.65 -7.27
N VAL A 78 8.53 3.35 -6.46
CA VAL A 78 7.31 2.68 -6.89
C VAL A 78 6.14 3.67 -6.97
N ASP A 79 5.62 3.88 -8.16
CA ASP A 79 4.46 4.73 -8.40
C ASP A 79 3.32 3.91 -9.03
N LEU A 80 2.28 3.64 -8.24
CA LEU A 80 1.08 2.91 -8.66
C LEU A 80 0.02 3.89 -9.18
N LYS A 81 -0.20 3.89 -10.49
CA LYS A 81 -1.26 4.61 -11.20
C LYS A 81 -2.20 3.61 -11.86
N TYR A 82 -2.97 2.90 -11.04
CA TYR A 82 -3.78 1.75 -11.47
C TYR A 82 -4.53 2.02 -12.80
N PRO A 83 -4.42 1.12 -13.80
CA PRO A 83 -3.83 -0.22 -13.73
C PRO A 83 -2.31 -0.28 -13.98
N GLU A 84 -1.60 0.85 -14.02
CA GLU A 84 -0.16 0.87 -14.29
C GLU A 84 0.68 0.95 -13.01
N LEU A 85 1.80 0.24 -13.02
CA LEU A 85 2.86 0.29 -12.02
C LEU A 85 4.13 0.82 -12.69
N VAL A 86 4.62 1.97 -12.23
CA VAL A 86 5.83 2.59 -12.75
C VAL A 86 6.94 2.42 -11.72
N LEU A 87 8.07 1.87 -12.17
CA LEU A 87 9.27 1.69 -11.37
C LEU A 87 10.40 2.52 -11.95
N ARG A 88 11.08 3.28 -11.09
CA ARG A 88 12.29 4.04 -11.45
C ARG A 88 13.44 3.65 -10.53
N SER A 89 14.55 3.22 -11.12
CA SER A 89 15.75 2.86 -10.37
C SER A 89 16.42 4.11 -9.78
N ILE A 90 17.03 3.98 -8.61
CA ILE A 90 17.95 4.97 -8.03
C ILE A 90 19.18 5.21 -8.93
N TYR A 91 19.53 4.23 -9.75
CA TYR A 91 20.64 4.28 -10.69
C TYR A 91 20.21 4.67 -12.12
N ALA A 92 18.98 5.17 -12.30
CA ALA A 92 18.51 5.68 -13.58
C ALA A 92 19.33 6.91 -14.01
N GLU A 93 19.72 6.98 -15.28
CA GLU A 93 20.50 8.11 -15.82
C GLU A 93 19.60 9.30 -16.13
N ASN A 94 18.38 9.04 -16.62
CA ASN A 94 17.41 10.05 -17.01
C ASN A 94 16.09 9.89 -16.24
N GLU A 95 15.34 10.98 -16.06
CA GLU A 95 14.02 10.93 -15.41
C GLU A 95 13.02 10.04 -16.17
N GLY A 96 13.21 9.84 -17.47
CA GLY A 96 12.37 8.99 -18.32
C GLY A 96 12.74 7.51 -18.30
N ASP A 97 13.79 7.11 -17.58
CA ASP A 97 14.26 5.73 -17.52
C ASP A 97 13.39 4.91 -16.56
N GLU A 98 12.22 4.52 -17.08
CA GLU A 98 11.15 3.87 -16.33
C GLU A 98 10.88 2.46 -16.86
N VAL A 99 10.73 1.52 -15.92
CA VAL A 99 10.14 0.21 -16.17
C VAL A 99 8.66 0.30 -15.82
N LYS A 100 7.79 -0.04 -16.78
CA LYS A 100 6.33 0.04 -16.59
C LYS A 100 5.73 -1.33 -16.69
N PHE A 101 4.83 -1.64 -15.77
CA PHE A 101 3.98 -2.82 -15.83
C PHE A 101 2.52 -2.38 -15.85
N GLN A 102 1.66 -3.21 -16.43
CA GLN A 102 0.21 -3.06 -16.35
C GLN A 102 -0.39 -4.30 -15.69
N PHE A 103 -1.38 -4.09 -14.82
CA PHE A 103 -2.20 -5.18 -14.31
C PHE A 103 -3.13 -5.67 -15.42
N ASN A 104 -2.93 -6.90 -15.89
CA ASN A 104 -3.80 -7.60 -16.82
C ASN A 104 -4.28 -8.91 -16.16
N ASN A 105 -5.60 -9.03 -15.95
CA ASN A 105 -6.22 -10.21 -15.32
C ASN A 105 -5.59 -10.66 -13.98
N GLY A 106 -5.05 -9.71 -13.21
CA GLY A 106 -4.42 -9.99 -11.91
C GLY A 106 -2.92 -10.29 -11.97
N GLU A 107 -2.34 -10.35 -13.18
CA GLU A 107 -0.90 -10.50 -13.41
C GLU A 107 -0.28 -9.16 -13.87
N LEU A 108 1.02 -9.01 -13.68
CA LEU A 108 1.77 -7.84 -14.14
C LEU A 108 2.42 -8.15 -15.48
N GLU A 109 2.05 -7.41 -16.52
CA GLU A 109 2.64 -7.49 -17.85
C GLU A 109 3.56 -6.29 -18.08
N LEU A 110 4.77 -6.54 -18.57
CA LEU A 110 5.72 -5.47 -18.89
C LEU A 110 5.21 -4.67 -20.10
N LEU A 111 5.21 -3.34 -19.98
CA LEU A 111 4.96 -2.43 -21.08
C LEU A 111 6.27 -2.04 -21.75
N GLU A 112 6.23 -1.91 -23.08
CA GLU A 112 7.35 -1.39 -23.84
C GLU A 112 7.60 0.08 -23.48
N THR A 113 8.84 0.40 -23.12
CA THR A 113 9.30 1.78 -22.92
C THR A 113 10.64 1.96 -23.63
N PRO A 114 11.04 3.19 -24.00
CA PRO A 114 12.36 3.42 -24.59
C PRO A 114 13.51 2.88 -23.72
N PHE A 115 13.34 2.95 -22.39
CA PHE A 115 14.30 2.39 -21.44
C PHE A 115 14.37 0.87 -21.52
N VAL A 116 13.22 0.19 -21.45
CA VAL A 116 13.12 -1.27 -21.55
C VAL A 116 13.67 -1.77 -22.88
N ALA A 117 13.37 -1.08 -23.99
CA ALA A 117 13.87 -1.38 -25.33
C ALA A 117 15.41 -1.33 -25.42
N GLY A 118 16.05 -0.51 -24.58
CA GLY A 118 17.51 -0.35 -24.52
C GLY A 118 18.22 -1.31 -23.57
N LEU A 119 17.49 -2.19 -22.85
CA LEU A 119 18.10 -3.14 -21.93
C LEU A 119 18.78 -4.31 -22.66
N ASP A 120 19.86 -4.83 -22.06
CA ASP A 120 20.51 -6.06 -22.54
C ASP A 120 19.49 -7.21 -22.59
N GLN A 121 19.49 -7.95 -23.70
CA GLN A 121 18.61 -9.10 -23.92
C GLN A 121 18.70 -10.15 -22.80
N ARG A 122 19.86 -10.27 -22.13
CA ARG A 122 20.04 -11.15 -20.97
C ARG A 122 19.15 -10.77 -19.80
N ASN A 123 18.92 -9.48 -19.57
CA ASN A 123 17.99 -9.03 -18.53
C ASN A 123 16.56 -9.42 -18.92
N MET A 124 16.18 -9.19 -20.17
CA MET A 124 14.85 -9.55 -20.68
C MET A 124 14.55 -11.06 -20.60
N ALA A 125 15.57 -11.92 -20.70
CA ALA A 125 15.42 -13.37 -20.57
C ALA A 125 14.81 -13.81 -19.23
N TYR A 126 15.03 -13.05 -18.13
CA TYR A 126 14.41 -13.36 -16.84
C TYR A 126 12.88 -13.26 -16.87
N LEU A 127 12.31 -12.39 -17.71
CA LEU A 127 10.87 -12.33 -17.93
C LEU A 127 10.42 -13.38 -18.95
N THR A 128 11.07 -13.44 -20.11
CA THR A 128 10.57 -14.26 -21.23
C THR A 128 10.78 -15.76 -21.04
N MET A 129 11.83 -16.18 -20.32
CA MET A 129 12.15 -17.59 -20.10
C MET A 129 11.78 -18.07 -18.70
N CYS A 130 11.99 -17.23 -17.68
CA CYS A 130 11.81 -17.62 -16.28
C CYS A 130 10.53 -17.08 -15.64
N ASN A 131 9.80 -16.18 -16.33
CA ASN A 131 8.62 -15.49 -15.80
C ASN A 131 8.85 -14.86 -14.40
N SER A 132 10.03 -14.27 -14.18
CA SER A 132 10.46 -13.78 -12.88
C SER A 132 10.77 -12.28 -12.91
N ILE A 133 9.77 -11.48 -12.52
CA ILE A 133 9.94 -10.03 -12.31
C ILE A 133 11.04 -9.72 -11.28
N PRO A 134 11.15 -10.42 -10.13
CA PRO A 134 12.23 -10.15 -9.18
C PRO A 134 13.63 -10.37 -9.77
N ALA A 135 13.82 -11.44 -10.55
CA ALA A 135 15.10 -11.72 -11.21
C ALA A 135 15.42 -10.66 -12.28
N PHE A 136 14.42 -10.27 -13.08
CA PHE A 136 14.54 -9.19 -14.06
C PHE A 136 14.98 -7.87 -13.41
N LEU A 137 14.25 -7.41 -12.40
CA LEU A 137 14.57 -6.17 -11.71
C LEU A 137 15.95 -6.21 -11.07
N SER A 138 16.33 -7.35 -10.46
CA SER A 138 17.67 -7.51 -9.88
C SER A 138 18.77 -7.41 -10.95
N GLY A 139 18.57 -8.03 -12.11
CA GLY A 139 19.50 -7.93 -13.24
C GLY A 139 19.63 -6.49 -13.78
N VAL A 140 18.51 -5.77 -13.88
CA VAL A 140 18.50 -4.35 -14.26
C VAL A 140 19.22 -3.49 -13.22
N THR A 141 18.98 -3.71 -11.93
CA THR A 141 19.65 -3.00 -10.84
C THR A 141 21.16 -3.17 -10.92
N LEU A 142 21.65 -4.41 -11.07
CA LEU A 142 23.09 -4.69 -11.17
C LEU A 142 23.69 -4.03 -12.42
N ALA A 143 23.03 -4.15 -13.58
CA ALA A 143 23.51 -3.56 -14.82
C ALA A 143 23.61 -2.03 -14.76
N LEU A 144 22.62 -1.35 -14.15
CA LEU A 144 22.65 0.10 -13.97
C LEU A 144 23.72 0.52 -12.95
N PHE A 145 23.82 -0.21 -11.84
CA PHE A 145 24.84 0.04 -10.82
C PHE A 145 26.24 -0.09 -11.39
N GLU A 146 26.50 -1.12 -12.20
CA GLU A 146 27.78 -1.33 -12.86
C GLU A 146 28.13 -0.19 -13.81
N LYS A 147 27.17 0.27 -14.64
CA LYS A 147 27.39 1.42 -15.52
C LYS A 147 27.77 2.67 -14.73
N GLN A 148 27.02 2.99 -13.68
CA GLN A 148 27.26 4.18 -12.88
C GLN A 148 28.58 4.12 -12.09
N THR A 149 28.99 2.94 -11.64
CA THR A 149 30.16 2.77 -10.75
C THR A 149 31.45 2.50 -11.51
N TYR A 150 31.41 1.76 -12.62
CA TYR A 150 32.61 1.33 -13.35
C TYR A 150 32.89 2.12 -14.64
N GLN A 151 31.92 2.81 -15.24
CA GLN A 151 32.19 3.67 -16.40
C GLN A 151 32.63 5.10 -16.03
N ALA A 152 32.66 5.43 -14.74
CA ALA A 152 33.15 6.72 -14.24
C ALA A 152 34.68 6.73 -13.95
N ASN A 153 35.41 5.65 -14.29
CA ASN A 153 36.87 5.53 -14.16
C ASN A 153 37.55 5.28 -15.50
#